data_AF-A0A964QEC0-F1
#
_entry.id   AF-A0A964QEC0-F1
#
_cell.length_a   1.000
_cell.length_b   1.000
_cell.length_c   1.000
_cell.angle_alpha   90.00
_cell.angle_beta   90.00
_cell.angle_gamma   90.00
#
_symmetry.space_group_name_H-M   'P 1'
#
loop_
_entity.id
_entity.type
_entity.pdbx_description
1 polymer ?
#
loop_
_entity_poly.entity_id
_entity_poly.type
_entity_poly.pdbx_seq_one_letter_code
_entity_poly.pdbx_strand_id
1 'polypeptide(L)'
;MSPDSYALEALTWQEAGRLLARDSRLLLPVGALEQHGPHLPLGTNTFLAEAVARRASDDLGILRAPTFAYGVNGGARGRFAGTVTLRRKTLHRTVNELLASWEDHGVSEIVVITAHRYGPIWTPC
;
A
#
# COMPACT_ATOMS: atom_id res chain seq x y z
N MET A 1 0.62 5.80 -23.18
CA MET A 1 0.16 6.52 -21.96
C MET A 1 1.38 6.85 -21.12
N SER A 2 1.39 8.01 -20.45
CA SER A 2 2.52 8.44 -19.62
C SER A 2 2.75 7.45 -18.45
N PRO A 3 3.99 7.25 -17.98
CA PRO A 3 4.35 6.35 -16.86
C PRO A 3 3.64 6.57 -15.50
N ASP A 4 2.72 7.53 -15.38
CA ASP A 4 1.94 7.81 -14.16
C ASP A 4 0.43 7.64 -14.38
N SER A 5 -0.01 7.04 -15.49
CA SER A 5 -1.42 7.11 -15.92
C SER A 5 -2.44 6.42 -15.02
N TYR A 6 -2.00 5.66 -14.01
CA TYR A 6 -2.86 4.87 -13.13
C TYR A 6 -2.65 5.14 -11.64
N ALA A 7 -1.76 6.07 -11.28
CA ALA A 7 -1.53 6.44 -9.89
C ALA A 7 -2.63 7.40 -9.40
N LEU A 8 -3.44 6.98 -8.43
CA LEU A 8 -4.57 7.78 -7.95
C LEU A 8 -4.16 9.17 -7.46
N GLU A 9 -3.00 9.31 -6.81
CA GLU A 9 -2.47 10.61 -6.37
C GLU A 9 -2.15 11.61 -7.49
N ALA A 10 -2.05 11.14 -8.74
CA ALA A 10 -1.74 11.95 -9.91
C ALA A 10 -2.97 12.20 -10.82
N LEU A 11 -4.15 11.68 -10.46
CA LEU A 11 -5.37 11.78 -11.26
C LEU A 11 -6.36 12.79 -10.66
N THR A 12 -7.13 13.44 -11.52
CA THR A 12 -8.37 14.10 -11.10
C THR A 12 -9.43 13.06 -10.74
N TRP A 13 -10.41 13.43 -9.91
CA TRP A 13 -11.49 12.50 -9.52
C TRP A 13 -12.31 12.02 -10.74
N GLN A 14 -12.46 12.84 -11.78
CA GLN A 14 -13.12 12.44 -13.02
C GLN A 14 -12.30 11.42 -13.83
N GLU A 15 -10.97 11.51 -13.82
CA GLU A 15 -10.10 10.50 -14.44
C GLU A 15 -10.16 9.19 -13.68
N ALA A 16 -10.05 9.23 -12.34
CA ALA A 16 -10.18 8.06 -11.48
C ALA A 16 -11.52 7.34 -11.72
N GLY A 17 -12.65 8.07 -11.74
CA GLY A 17 -13.97 7.50 -12.00
C GLY A 17 -14.08 6.84 -13.39
N ARG A 18 -13.47 7.45 -14.42
CA ARG A 18 -13.45 6.85 -15.78
C ARG A 18 -12.63 5.57 -15.86
N LEU A 19 -11.52 5.48 -15.11
CA LEU A 19 -10.68 4.29 -15.06
C LEU A 19 -11.35 3.18 -14.23
N LEU A 20 -11.93 3.52 -13.07
CA LEU A 20 -12.69 2.59 -12.24
C LEU A 20 -13.88 1.96 -12.98
N ALA A 21 -14.58 2.74 -13.81
CA ALA A 21 -15.67 2.22 -14.64
C ALA A 21 -15.22 1.20 -15.70
N ARG A 22 -13.92 1.15 -16.03
CA ARG A 22 -13.35 0.17 -16.98
C ARG A 22 -12.79 -1.04 -16.26
N ASP A 23 -12.18 -0.83 -15.10
CA ASP A 23 -11.60 -1.87 -14.26
C ASP A 23 -11.77 -1.47 -12.80
N SER A 24 -12.58 -2.24 -12.07
CA SER A 24 -12.92 -1.99 -10.67
C SER A 24 -11.89 -2.54 -9.69
N ARG A 25 -10.71 -2.96 -10.17
CA ARG A 25 -9.60 -3.42 -9.32
C ARG A 25 -8.73 -2.24 -8.86
N LEU A 26 -8.16 -2.38 -7.66
CA LEU A 26 -7.23 -1.41 -7.08
C LEU A 26 -6.01 -2.12 -6.47
N LEU A 27 -4.82 -1.66 -6.81
CA LEU A 27 -3.58 -2.07 -6.15
C LEU A 27 -3.31 -1.16 -4.96
N LEU A 28 -3.14 -1.75 -3.77
CA LEU A 28 -2.77 -1.03 -2.55
C LEU A 28 -1.36 -1.44 -2.11
N PRO A 29 -0.33 -0.61 -2.37
CA PRO A 29 1.01 -0.85 -1.86
C PRO A 29 1.07 -0.53 -0.35
N VAL A 30 1.57 -1.47 0.45
CA VAL A 30 1.69 -1.35 1.91
C VAL A 30 3.12 -1.70 2.34
N GLY A 31 3.84 -0.70 2.79
CA GLY A 31 5.21 -0.81 3.27
C GLY A 31 5.32 -0.79 4.81
N ALA A 32 6.51 -0.45 5.28
CA ALA A 32 6.82 -0.19 6.68
C ALA A 32 8.14 0.57 6.78
N LEU A 33 8.27 1.39 7.82
CA LEU A 33 9.52 2.09 8.15
C LEU A 33 10.24 1.33 9.28
N GLU A 34 11.18 0.45 8.92
CA GLU A 34 11.80 -0.54 9.80
C GLU A 34 13.30 -0.66 9.58
N GLN A 35 14.05 -1.03 10.62
CA GLN A 35 15.47 -1.34 10.50
C GLN A 35 15.72 -2.57 9.60
N HIS A 36 16.71 -2.47 8.71
CA HIS A 36 17.12 -3.55 7.80
C HIS A 36 18.64 -3.82 7.88
N GLY A 37 19.21 -3.66 9.07
CA GLY A 37 20.65 -3.71 9.30
C GLY A 37 21.36 -2.42 8.88
N PRO A 38 22.71 -2.41 8.92
CA PRO A 38 23.50 -1.20 8.70
C PRO A 38 23.63 -0.77 7.23
N HIS A 39 23.13 -1.59 6.29
CA HIS A 39 23.40 -1.46 4.86
C HIS A 39 22.17 -1.10 4.02
N LEU A 40 20.96 -1.16 4.60
CA LEU A 40 19.71 -0.86 3.91
C LEU A 40 18.97 0.29 4.57
N PRO A 41 18.26 1.13 3.79
CA PRO A 41 17.47 2.23 4.32
C PRO A 41 16.23 1.72 5.07
N LEU A 42 15.72 2.55 5.98
CA LEU A 42 14.52 2.21 6.77
C LEU A 42 13.26 2.00 5.92
N GLY A 43 13.22 2.61 4.73
CA GLY A 43 12.09 2.55 3.79
C GLY A 43 12.12 1.37 2.83
N THR A 44 13.03 0.40 3.00
CA THR A 44 13.21 -0.73 2.07
C THR A 44 11.89 -1.43 1.71
N ASN A 45 11.04 -1.71 2.71
CA ASN A 45 9.75 -2.36 2.49
C ASN A 45 8.81 -1.51 1.61
N THR A 46 8.80 -0.19 1.83
CA THR A 46 8.00 0.77 1.06
C THR A 46 8.49 0.86 -0.38
N PHE A 47 9.81 0.98 -0.60
CA PHE A 47 10.38 1.05 -1.95
C PHE A 47 10.09 -0.20 -2.78
N LEU A 48 10.19 -1.38 -2.16
CA LEU A 48 9.88 -2.65 -2.83
C LEU A 48 8.39 -2.76 -3.18
N ALA A 49 7.50 -2.46 -2.23
CA ALA A 49 6.06 -2.52 -2.45
C ALA A 49 5.64 -1.53 -3.56
N GLU A 50 6.19 -0.32 -3.55
CA GLU A 50 5.90 0.70 -4.55
C GLU A 50 6.39 0.31 -5.94
N ALA A 51 7.62 -0.20 -6.06
CA ALA A 51 8.19 -0.60 -7.33
C ALA A 51 7.38 -1.74 -7.99
N VAL A 52 7.00 -2.75 -7.20
CA VAL A 52 6.17 -3.86 -7.68
C VAL A 52 4.76 -3.38 -8.05
N ALA A 53 4.12 -2.57 -7.20
CA ALA A 53 2.79 -2.05 -7.47
C ALA A 53 2.75 -1.15 -8.72
N ARG A 54 3.75 -0.30 -8.89
CA ARG A 54 3.89 0.55 -10.08
C ARG A 54 4.03 -0.30 -11.34
N ARG A 55 4.93 -1.30 -11.32
CA ARG A 55 5.13 -2.17 -12.49
C ARG A 55 3.87 -2.97 -12.84
N ALA A 56 3.20 -3.54 -11.83
CA ALA A 56 1.96 -4.27 -12.03
C ALA A 56 0.83 -3.37 -12.55
N SER A 57 0.73 -2.14 -12.03
CA SER A 57 -0.23 -1.13 -12.48
C SER A 57 0.00 -0.76 -13.95
N ASP A 58 1.24 -0.48 -14.34
CA ASP A 58 1.62 -0.14 -15.72
C ASP A 58 1.34 -1.30 -16.70
N ASP A 59 1.69 -2.53 -16.32
CA ASP A 59 1.55 -3.71 -17.19
C ASP A 59 0.10 -4.17 -17.34
N LEU A 60 -0.73 -4.02 -16.29
CA LEU A 60 -2.11 -4.51 -16.26
C LEU A 60 -3.16 -3.43 -16.51
N GLY A 61 -2.76 -2.15 -16.45
CA GLY A 61 -3.68 -1.01 -16.56
C GLY A 61 -4.63 -0.85 -15.38
N ILE A 62 -4.23 -1.31 -14.19
CA ILE A 62 -5.02 -1.27 -12.95
C ILE A 62 -4.64 -0.03 -12.14
N LEU A 63 -5.62 0.64 -11.53
CA LEU A 63 -5.37 1.77 -10.63
C LEU A 63 -4.50 1.38 -9.43
N ARG A 64 -3.64 2.30 -9.01
CA ARG A 64 -2.78 2.14 -7.84
C ARG A 64 -3.09 3.23 -6.82
N ALA A 65 -3.39 2.84 -5.59
CA ALA A 65 -3.54 3.75 -4.47
C ALA A 65 -2.19 4.28 -3.98
N PRO A 66 -2.18 5.42 -3.26
CA PRO A 66 -0.99 5.90 -2.58
C PRO A 66 -0.42 4.83 -1.64
N THR A 67 0.91 4.72 -1.59
CA THR A 67 1.57 3.73 -0.73
C THR A 67 1.33 4.02 0.74
N PHE A 68 0.81 3.03 1.48
CA PHE A 68 0.73 3.09 2.94
C PHE A 68 2.09 2.73 3.56
N ALA A 69 2.90 3.74 3.87
CA ALA A 69 4.31 3.56 4.25
C ALA A 69 4.56 3.11 5.71
N TYR A 70 3.51 2.82 6.48
CA TYR A 70 3.62 2.43 7.90
C TYR A 70 3.11 1.00 8.14
N GLY A 71 3.75 0.28 9.05
CA GLY A 71 3.39 -1.11 9.34
C GLY A 71 3.51 -1.47 10.81
N VAL A 72 3.46 -2.77 11.10
CA VAL A 72 3.67 -3.33 12.43
C VAL A 72 5.07 -3.93 12.48
N ASN A 73 5.96 -3.37 13.29
CA ASN A 73 7.34 -3.84 13.47
C ASN A 73 7.48 -4.45 14.86
N GLY A 74 7.26 -5.78 14.92
CA GLY A 74 7.19 -6.55 16.16
C GLY A 74 8.44 -6.36 17.03
N GLY A 75 8.29 -5.72 18.19
CA GLY A 75 9.38 -5.59 19.16
C GLY A 75 10.51 -4.64 18.75
N ALA A 76 10.34 -3.78 17.74
CA ALA A 76 11.33 -2.79 17.32
C ALA A 76 11.19 -1.43 18.05
N ARG A 77 10.04 -1.20 18.70
CA ARG A 77 9.74 0.05 19.42
C ARG A 77 10.81 0.34 20.48
N GLY A 78 11.48 1.49 20.36
CA GLY A 78 12.50 1.96 21.30
C GLY A 78 13.86 1.27 21.18
N ARG A 79 14.07 0.41 20.17
CA ARG A 79 15.34 -0.33 19.99
C ARG A 79 16.19 0.16 18.84
N PHE A 80 15.57 0.68 17.78
CA PHE A 80 16.24 1.13 16.57
C PHE A 80 15.80 2.53 16.21
N ALA A 81 16.76 3.46 16.11
CA ALA A 81 16.49 4.85 15.75
C ALA A 81 15.80 4.93 14.38
N GLY A 82 14.78 5.78 14.27
CA GLY A 82 13.99 5.96 13.04
C GLY A 82 12.98 4.85 12.73
N THR A 83 13.05 3.67 13.39
CA THR A 83 12.01 2.65 13.25
C THR A 83 10.75 3.06 14.01
N VAL A 84 9.61 3.07 13.33
CA VAL A 84 8.30 3.38 13.91
C VAL A 84 7.35 2.23 13.66
N THR A 85 6.42 2.00 14.59
CA THR A 85 5.44 0.91 14.47
C THR A 85 4.07 1.38 14.89
N LEU A 86 3.07 0.99 14.10
CA LEU A 86 1.67 1.00 14.49
C LEU A 86 1.40 -0.19 15.42
N ARG A 87 0.28 -0.12 16.15
CA ARG A 87 -0.33 -1.30 16.77
C ARG A 87 -1.05 -2.08 15.68
N ARG A 88 -1.09 -3.42 15.77
CA ARG A 88 -1.84 -4.28 14.82
C ARG A 88 -3.30 -3.82 14.63
N LYS A 89 -4.00 -3.55 15.74
CA LYS A 89 -5.38 -3.07 15.72
C LYS A 89 -5.53 -1.70 15.02
N THR A 90 -4.51 -0.84 15.10
CA THR A 90 -4.53 0.44 14.39
C THR A 90 -4.37 0.22 12.90
N LEU A 91 -3.37 -0.57 12.48
CA LEU A 91 -3.16 -0.88 11.06
C LEU A 91 -4.42 -1.51 10.44
N HIS A 92 -5.00 -2.50 11.12
CA HIS A 92 -6.20 -3.19 10.65
C HIS A 92 -7.40 -2.25 10.49
N ARG A 93 -7.68 -1.39 11.48
CA ARG A 93 -8.78 -0.43 11.37
C ARG A 93 -8.55 0.58 10.26
N THR A 94 -7.34 1.17 10.20
CA THR A 94 -7.01 2.15 9.16
C THR A 94 -7.14 1.55 7.78
N VAL A 95 -6.61 0.34 7.54
CA VAL A 95 -6.74 -0.30 6.23
C VAL A 95 -8.20 -0.59 5.92
N ASN A 96 -8.97 -1.19 6.83
CA ASN A 96 -10.39 -1.48 6.56
C ASN A 96 -11.22 -0.22 6.29
N GLU A 97 -10.96 0.89 6.98
CA GLU A 97 -11.63 2.17 6.72
C GLU A 97 -11.33 2.68 5.30
N LEU A 98 -10.10 2.52 4.81
CA LEU A 98 -9.74 2.87 3.44
C LEU A 98 -10.39 1.92 2.43
N LEU A 99 -10.38 0.60 2.68
CA LEU A 99 -11.00 -0.41 1.82
C LEU A 99 -12.51 -0.11 1.64
N ALA A 100 -13.23 0.11 2.74
CA ALA A 100 -14.66 0.44 2.69
C ALA A 100 -14.93 1.72 1.90
N SER A 101 -14.10 2.76 2.08
CA SER A 101 -14.25 4.00 1.31
C SER A 101 -14.00 3.80 -0.19
N TRP A 102 -13.14 2.88 -0.60
CA TRP A 102 -12.95 2.55 -2.01
C TRP A 102 -14.07 1.68 -2.57
N GLU A 103 -14.62 0.77 -1.77
CA GLU A 103 -15.81 -0.03 -2.12
C GLU A 103 -17.01 0.89 -2.41
N ASP A 104 -17.21 1.95 -1.61
CA ASP A 104 -18.25 2.98 -1.85
C ASP A 104 -18.09 3.70 -3.20
N HIS A 105 -16.88 3.70 -3.78
CA HIS A 105 -16.57 4.27 -5.10
C HIS A 105 -16.60 3.23 -6.24
N GLY A 106 -17.03 2.00 -5.97
CA GLY A 106 -17.18 0.95 -6.98
C GLY A 106 -15.94 0.08 -7.20
N VAL A 107 -14.95 0.14 -6.30
CA VAL A 107 -13.85 -0.84 -6.29
C VAL A 107 -14.40 -2.19 -5.82
N SER A 108 -14.23 -3.24 -6.63
CA SER A 108 -14.76 -4.57 -6.36
C SER A 108 -13.71 -5.56 -5.85
N GLU A 109 -12.43 -5.25 -6.07
CA GLU A 109 -11.31 -6.10 -5.66
C GLU A 109 -10.09 -5.23 -5.35
N ILE A 110 -9.50 -5.47 -4.17
CA ILE A 110 -8.32 -4.74 -3.72
C ILE A 110 -7.19 -5.74 -3.51
N VAL A 111 -6.11 -5.56 -4.26
CA VAL A 111 -4.90 -6.38 -4.15
C VAL A 111 -3.89 -5.64 -3.30
N VAL A 112 -3.65 -6.15 -2.09
CA VAL A 112 -2.63 -5.61 -1.20
C VAL A 112 -1.26 -6.14 -1.59
N ILE A 113 -0.35 -5.24 -1.96
CA ILE A 113 1.04 -5.54 -2.29
C ILE A 113 1.91 -5.11 -1.13
N THR A 114 2.56 -6.06 -0.46
CA THR A 114 3.44 -5.75 0.68
C THR A 114 4.76 -6.49 0.59
N ALA A 115 5.83 -5.82 1.04
CA ALA A 115 7.16 -6.40 1.23
C ALA A 115 7.53 -6.47 2.72
N HIS A 116 6.53 -6.46 3.61
CA HIS A 116 6.73 -6.50 5.06
C HIS A 116 6.13 -7.77 5.66
N ARG A 117 6.78 -8.32 6.71
CA ARG A 117 6.38 -9.60 7.32
C ARG A 117 5.00 -9.56 7.98
N TYR A 118 4.60 -8.41 8.52
CA TYR A 118 3.29 -8.24 9.14
C TYR A 118 2.35 -7.53 8.16
N GLY A 119 1.68 -8.32 7.32
CA GLY A 119 0.67 -7.80 6.40
C GLY A 119 -0.51 -7.16 7.14
N PRO A 120 -1.24 -6.23 6.49
CA PRO A 120 -2.40 -5.56 7.08
C PRO A 120 -3.63 -6.46 7.23
N ILE A 121 -3.66 -7.56 6.47
CA ILE A 121 -4.76 -8.53 6.42
C ILE A 121 -4.17 -9.91 6.79
N TRP A 122 -4.85 -10.60 7.71
CA TRP A 122 -4.36 -11.73 8.51
C TRP A 122 -3.70 -12.90 7.75
N THR A 123 -2.72 -13.55 8.40
CA THR A 123 -2.58 -15.01 8.39
C THR A 123 -2.79 -15.49 9.83
N PRO A 124 -3.54 -16.59 10.06
CA PRO A 124 -3.75 -17.12 11.40
C PRO A 124 -2.49 -17.62 12.10
N CYS A 125 -2.55 -17.55 13.43
CA CYS A 125 -1.90 -18.52 14.30
C CYS A 125 -2.16 -19.95 13.82
#